data_AF-A0A834TWT9-F1
#
_entry.id   AF-A0A834TWT9-F1
#
_cell.length_a   1.000
_cell.length_b   1.000
_cell.length_c   1.000
_cell.angle_alpha   90.00
_cell.angle_beta   90.00
_cell.angle_gamma   90.00
#
_symmetry.space_group_name_H-M   'P 1'
#
loop_
_entity.id
_entity.type
_entity.pdbx_description
1 polymer ?
#
loop_
_entity_poly.entity_id
_entity_poly.type
_entity_poly.pdbx_seq_one_letter_code
_entity_poly.pdbx_strand_id
1 'polypeptide(L)'
;MLKHRFKGLGAILGSQVDPEKTEELKKNKTDIENILSKILKLIKNKNEDQSKREGSPNSKDARTESELVGLIEEFYTQYQSLYALYDRLTGENGKVVSRRIETGASSISSSSSESDYFSSDEVDSNRRPLSENEHHTHINNNNNNNASVSEATSNYKFEASDRVRELEELLNCEKKEVESLKQQKSDLQLEIATKATESEQLGAKNSEMHERISELIAQTEGLSNKNRELEAQVQGMRDEKEDYAARMKDLESELESRRNQENELERQLRDKRYEINELKDRNDELKRAMAHTGEEMSALAKEQESKRNGGSMQVIALAVQVKDLRLEIERLKEEKRDLELKKEEREKEYSESIAKVFDQGKVIKQQAETIERMSGENEEVRIWSKKFRMNRQFTERRVEELAEETRRQLEDNIRILNQRLHVAEQLHNENKACFKLAKERYERKKRMLKEKIARYEEEEAKGVGITKLEIKPIDIVNGLELAAGKIEEHNVAFINRVSKMVEEVETARDWIKERKGEVKQAKDKVECLTALLDDKEEQEFLLREKVWNLEAKVSKEGGEKLNLTKSVSQLEKKVARLENSLKEKEEELVNLGEMKKEAIRQLCFLNDYHRSRCDYLKDYISKTRTITRP
;
A
#
# COMPACT_ATOMS: atom_id res chain seq x y z
N MET A 1 15.54 55.75 -25.85
CA MET A 1 15.82 56.97 -26.66
C MET A 1 17.28 56.85 -27.13
N LEU A 2 17.56 56.78 -28.44
CA LEU A 2 18.88 56.28 -28.92
C LEU A 2 19.55 57.14 -30.03
N LYS A 3 19.09 58.36 -30.28
CA LYS A 3 19.61 59.21 -31.39
C LYS A 3 20.66 60.27 -31.02
N HIS A 4 21.06 60.42 -29.75
CA HIS A 4 21.87 61.56 -29.30
C HIS A 4 23.30 61.26 -28.79
N ARG A 5 23.68 60.02 -28.44
CA ARG A 5 25.00 59.73 -27.86
C ARG A 5 26.17 59.55 -28.87
N PHE A 6 25.93 59.66 -30.19
CA PHE A 6 26.95 59.42 -31.23
C PHE A 6 27.49 60.66 -31.96
N LYS A 7 27.19 61.89 -31.49
CA LYS A 7 27.61 63.15 -32.15
C LYS A 7 28.82 63.86 -31.52
N GLY A 8 29.31 63.45 -30.35
CA GLY A 8 30.36 64.18 -29.60
C GLY A 8 31.82 63.88 -29.98
N LEU A 9 32.12 62.66 -30.42
CA LEU A 9 33.52 62.18 -30.53
C LEU A 9 34.29 62.66 -31.79
N GLY A 10 33.66 63.40 -32.71
CA GLY A 10 34.29 63.82 -33.96
C GLY A 10 35.19 65.07 -33.88
N ALA A 11 35.14 65.82 -32.77
CA ALA A 11 35.65 67.21 -32.74
C ALA A 11 36.99 67.43 -32.03
N ILE A 12 37.46 66.47 -31.21
CA ILE A 12 38.55 66.72 -30.23
C ILE A 12 39.86 65.97 -30.57
N LEU A 13 39.84 64.97 -31.46
CA LEU A 13 41.04 64.20 -31.86
C LEU A 13 41.60 64.56 -33.26
N GLY A 14 41.16 65.68 -33.84
CA GLY A 14 41.44 66.03 -35.24
C GLY A 14 42.88 66.43 -35.59
N SER A 15 43.77 66.63 -34.61
CA SER A 15 45.13 67.17 -34.83
C SER A 15 46.28 66.21 -34.51
N GLN A 16 46.01 65.04 -33.91
CA GLN A 16 47.09 64.17 -33.41
C GLN A 16 46.74 62.67 -33.37
N VAL A 17 45.94 62.20 -34.36
CA VAL A 17 45.71 60.77 -34.60
C VAL A 17 46.09 60.42 -36.03
N ASP A 18 46.75 59.28 -36.17
CA ASP A 18 47.10 58.64 -37.44
C ASP A 18 45.86 58.49 -38.34
N PRO A 19 45.84 59.07 -39.56
CA PRO A 19 44.64 59.08 -40.40
C PRO A 19 44.12 57.68 -40.72
N GLU A 20 44.98 56.68 -40.85
CA GLU A 20 44.61 55.29 -41.12
C GLU A 20 43.76 54.71 -39.97
N LYS A 21 44.19 54.92 -38.71
CA LYS A 21 43.42 54.55 -37.50
C LYS A 21 42.05 55.28 -37.44
N THR A 22 41.92 56.49 -38.01
CA THR A 22 40.62 57.20 -38.03
C THR A 22 39.64 56.65 -39.07
N GLU A 23 40.13 56.14 -40.21
CA GLU A 23 39.28 55.49 -41.21
C GLU A 23 38.84 54.09 -40.77
N GLU A 24 39.72 53.33 -40.09
CA GLU A 24 39.32 52.06 -39.44
C GLU A 24 38.16 52.27 -38.45
N LEU A 25 38.23 53.31 -37.60
CA LEU A 25 37.16 53.65 -36.66
C LEU A 25 35.85 54.04 -37.36
N LYS A 26 35.90 54.77 -38.48
CA LYS A 26 34.71 55.10 -39.28
C LYS A 26 34.10 53.84 -39.91
N LYS A 27 34.94 52.99 -40.51
CA LYS A 27 34.53 51.75 -41.17
C LYS A 27 33.86 50.78 -40.19
N ASN A 28 34.51 50.49 -39.06
CA ASN A 28 33.97 49.62 -38.02
C ASN A 28 32.65 50.17 -37.46
N LYS A 29 32.51 51.49 -37.31
CA LYS A 29 31.23 52.12 -36.95
C LYS A 29 30.15 51.88 -38.00
N THR A 30 30.44 52.07 -39.29
CA THR A 30 29.46 51.83 -40.36
C THR A 30 29.06 50.35 -40.49
N ASP A 31 29.99 49.42 -40.26
CA ASP A 31 29.70 47.98 -40.30
C ASP A 31 28.79 47.56 -39.12
N ILE A 32 29.05 48.08 -37.92
CA ILE A 32 28.18 47.91 -36.74
C ILE A 32 26.78 48.52 -36.97
N GLU A 33 26.69 49.74 -37.53
CA GLU A 33 25.40 50.37 -37.87
C GLU A 33 24.62 49.59 -38.95
N ASN A 34 25.33 48.95 -39.89
CA ASN A 34 24.75 48.05 -40.88
C ASN A 34 24.22 46.75 -40.26
N ILE A 35 24.94 46.13 -39.33
CA ILE A 35 24.50 44.90 -38.63
C ILE A 35 23.27 45.18 -37.75
N LEU A 36 23.29 46.25 -36.95
CA LEU A 36 22.12 46.69 -36.18
C LEU A 36 20.90 46.95 -37.09
N SER A 37 21.12 47.48 -38.29
CA SER A 37 20.08 47.71 -39.29
C SER A 37 19.52 46.41 -39.92
N LYS A 38 20.30 45.30 -39.95
CA LYS A 38 19.79 43.97 -40.31
C LYS A 38 18.97 43.36 -39.16
N ILE A 39 19.51 43.39 -37.94
CA ILE A 39 18.86 42.90 -36.71
C ILE A 39 17.47 43.53 -36.53
N LEU A 40 17.37 44.86 -36.65
CA LEU A 40 16.10 45.58 -36.54
C LEU A 40 15.08 45.20 -37.63
N LYS A 41 15.53 44.87 -38.85
CA LYS A 41 14.65 44.40 -39.93
C LYS A 41 14.11 42.99 -39.64
N LEU A 42 14.96 42.06 -39.20
CA LEU A 42 14.53 40.70 -38.84
C LEU A 42 13.49 40.73 -37.70
N ILE A 43 13.75 41.50 -36.64
CA ILE A 43 12.82 41.64 -35.51
C ILE A 43 11.49 42.28 -35.96
N LYS A 44 11.54 43.34 -36.79
CA LYS A 44 10.32 43.99 -37.29
C LYS A 44 9.48 43.04 -38.15
N ASN A 45 10.11 42.28 -39.04
CA ASN A 45 9.42 41.32 -39.90
C ASN A 45 8.77 40.19 -39.07
N LYS A 46 9.49 39.63 -38.08
CA LYS A 46 8.97 38.60 -37.16
C LYS A 46 7.70 39.05 -36.42
N ASN A 47 7.66 40.33 -36.00
CA ASN A 47 6.49 40.92 -35.33
C ASN A 47 5.32 41.20 -36.29
N GLU A 48 5.57 41.50 -37.56
CA GLU A 48 4.50 41.76 -38.55
C GLU A 48 3.84 40.44 -39.02
N ASP A 49 4.60 39.36 -39.23
CA ASP A 49 4.06 38.05 -39.61
C ASP A 49 3.24 37.37 -38.48
N GLN A 50 3.66 37.50 -37.22
CA GLN A 50 2.93 36.94 -36.07
C GLN A 50 1.51 37.50 -35.92
N SER A 51 1.21 38.68 -36.48
CA SER A 51 -0.11 39.32 -36.36
C SER A 51 -1.25 38.61 -37.11
N LYS A 52 -0.98 37.56 -37.90
CA LYS A 52 -1.96 36.99 -38.85
C LYS A 52 -2.14 35.47 -38.86
N ARG A 53 -1.35 34.67 -38.13
CA ARG A 53 -1.51 33.20 -38.08
C ARG A 53 -1.10 32.59 -36.73
N GLU A 54 -2.09 32.21 -35.92
CA GLU A 54 -1.88 31.19 -34.88
C GLU A 54 -2.03 29.79 -35.49
N GLY A 55 -0.98 28.98 -35.47
CA GLY A 55 -1.05 27.57 -35.90
C GLY A 55 0.25 27.01 -36.49
N SER A 56 0.99 26.26 -35.66
CA SER A 56 2.26 25.56 -35.95
C SER A 56 3.47 26.46 -36.27
N PRO A 57 4.62 26.28 -35.59
CA PRO A 57 5.87 26.94 -36.00
C PRO A 57 6.35 26.37 -37.34
N ASN A 58 6.85 27.23 -38.22
CA ASN A 58 7.40 26.84 -39.52
C ASN A 58 8.91 26.67 -39.44
N SER A 59 9.47 25.82 -40.32
CA SER A 59 10.92 25.65 -40.48
C SER A 59 11.66 26.91 -40.99
N LYS A 60 10.93 27.98 -41.28
CA LYS A 60 11.47 29.32 -41.57
C LYS A 60 11.77 30.12 -40.31
N ASP A 61 10.99 29.95 -39.24
CA ASP A 61 11.12 30.75 -38.01
C ASP A 61 12.43 30.42 -37.29
N ALA A 62 12.80 29.14 -37.24
CA ALA A 62 14.09 28.70 -36.71
C ALA A 62 15.29 29.20 -37.55
N ARG A 63 15.12 29.44 -38.86
CA ARG A 63 16.16 30.03 -39.72
C ARG A 63 16.31 31.52 -39.47
N THR A 64 15.23 32.28 -39.40
CA THR A 64 15.31 33.72 -39.10
C THR A 64 15.77 33.99 -37.67
N GLU A 65 15.50 33.08 -36.73
CA GLU A 65 16.04 33.11 -35.36
C GLU A 65 17.54 32.76 -35.32
N SER A 66 18.00 31.78 -36.10
CA SER A 66 19.42 31.46 -36.25
C SER A 66 20.21 32.59 -36.95
N GLU A 67 19.66 33.19 -38.01
CA GLU A 67 20.21 34.37 -38.67
C GLU A 67 20.28 35.58 -37.72
N LEU A 68 19.27 35.76 -36.87
CA LEU A 68 19.23 36.82 -35.86
C LEU A 68 20.30 36.60 -34.76
N VAL A 69 20.46 35.37 -34.26
CA VAL A 69 21.51 35.02 -33.29
C VAL A 69 22.91 35.23 -33.89
N GLY A 70 23.15 34.75 -35.12
CA GLY A 70 24.44 34.94 -35.79
C GLY A 70 24.80 36.42 -36.00
N LEU A 71 23.83 37.28 -36.33
CA LEU A 71 24.04 38.72 -36.42
C LEU A 71 24.30 39.38 -35.05
N ILE A 72 23.73 38.86 -33.96
CA ILE A 72 23.99 39.33 -32.59
C ILE A 72 25.40 38.92 -32.14
N GLU A 73 25.86 37.71 -32.49
CA GLU A 73 27.23 37.25 -32.25
C GLU A 73 28.26 38.01 -33.10
N GLU A 74 27.95 38.31 -34.37
CA GLU A 74 28.77 39.17 -35.23
C GLU A 74 28.87 40.59 -34.65
N PHE A 75 27.75 41.18 -34.23
CA PHE A 75 27.70 42.47 -33.54
C PHE A 75 28.55 42.47 -32.26
N TYR A 76 28.41 41.45 -31.41
CA TYR A 76 29.16 41.35 -30.16
C TYR A 76 30.67 41.19 -30.41
N THR A 77 31.05 40.42 -31.44
CA THR A 77 32.44 40.22 -31.84
C THR A 77 33.07 41.51 -32.39
N GLN A 78 32.34 42.27 -33.21
CA GLN A 78 32.80 43.59 -33.68
C GLN A 78 32.84 44.63 -32.55
N TYR A 79 31.89 44.60 -31.62
CA TYR A 79 31.91 45.45 -30.43
C TYR A 79 33.12 45.18 -29.54
N GLN A 80 33.46 43.90 -29.31
CA GLN A 80 34.66 43.50 -28.58
C GLN A 80 35.95 43.90 -29.31
N SER A 81 36.01 43.79 -30.64
CA SER A 81 37.19 44.22 -31.40
C SER A 81 37.38 45.75 -31.37
N LEU A 82 36.29 46.51 -31.37
CA LEU A 82 36.28 47.97 -31.19
C LEU A 82 36.73 48.36 -29.77
N TYR A 83 36.29 47.64 -28.73
CA TYR A 83 36.73 47.87 -27.35
C TYR A 83 38.24 47.60 -27.21
N ALA A 84 38.72 46.48 -27.76
CA ALA A 84 40.16 46.17 -27.79
C ALA A 84 40.99 47.15 -28.65
N LEU A 85 40.39 47.90 -29.59
CA LEU A 85 41.05 49.00 -30.30
C LEU A 85 41.15 50.25 -29.39
N TYR A 86 40.08 50.56 -28.67
CA TYR A 86 40.02 51.65 -27.69
C TYR A 86 41.00 51.44 -26.52
N ASP A 87 41.12 50.21 -26.00
CA ASP A 87 42.09 49.85 -24.96
C ASP A 87 43.54 49.99 -25.42
N ARG A 88 43.83 49.79 -26.72
CA ARG A 88 45.15 50.06 -27.30
C ARG A 88 45.41 51.56 -27.40
N LEU A 89 44.46 52.35 -27.89
CA LEU A 89 44.60 53.81 -28.01
C LEU A 89 44.76 54.50 -26.65
N THR A 90 44.03 54.05 -25.62
CA THR A 90 44.18 54.55 -24.24
C THR A 90 45.45 54.00 -23.57
N GLY A 91 45.80 52.73 -23.81
CA GLY A 91 47.02 52.10 -23.30
C GLY A 91 48.34 52.59 -23.92
N GLU A 92 48.31 53.16 -25.13
CA GLU A 92 49.45 53.89 -25.72
C GLU A 92 49.69 55.22 -24.96
N ASN A 93 48.64 56.00 -24.70
CA ASN A 93 48.73 57.26 -23.95
C ASN A 93 49.20 57.08 -22.50
N GLY A 94 48.83 55.98 -21.84
CA GLY A 94 49.22 55.69 -20.45
C GLY A 94 50.72 55.44 -20.22
N LYS A 95 51.51 55.15 -21.27
CA LYS A 95 52.92 54.71 -21.12
C LYS A 95 53.95 55.83 -21.05
N VAL A 96 53.55 57.10 -21.24
CA VAL A 96 54.47 58.25 -21.28
C VAL A 96 54.81 58.79 -19.89
N VAL A 97 53.98 58.54 -18.87
CA VAL A 97 53.99 59.30 -17.60
C VAL A 97 54.69 58.56 -16.43
N SER A 98 55.03 57.28 -16.57
CA SER A 98 55.64 56.50 -15.47
C SER A 98 57.15 56.27 -15.62
N ARG A 99 57.96 57.18 -15.07
CA ARG A 99 59.36 56.90 -14.69
C ARG A 99 59.79 57.79 -13.52
N ARG A 100 60.23 57.19 -12.40
CA ARG A 100 60.51 57.82 -11.09
C ARG A 100 59.16 58.21 -10.42
N ILE A 101 58.80 57.73 -9.23
CA ILE A 101 59.58 57.52 -8.00
C ILE A 101 59.30 56.14 -7.38
N GLU A 102 60.33 55.51 -6.80
CA GLU A 102 60.22 54.37 -5.88
C GLU A 102 60.73 54.76 -4.48
N THR A 103 60.41 53.92 -3.47
CA THR A 103 60.95 53.92 -2.09
C THR A 103 60.63 55.12 -1.19
N GLY A 104 60.35 54.82 0.09
CA GLY A 104 60.08 55.79 1.16
C GLY A 104 58.81 55.45 1.94
N ALA A 105 58.95 54.92 3.15
CA ALA A 105 57.82 54.46 3.97
C ALA A 105 57.76 55.15 5.34
N SER A 106 56.55 55.14 5.91
CA SER A 106 56.22 55.31 7.35
C SER A 106 56.00 56.74 7.90
N SER A 107 54.86 56.86 8.62
CA SER A 107 54.75 57.42 9.99
C SER A 107 54.41 58.89 10.27
N ILE A 108 53.21 59.06 10.86
CA ILE A 108 52.93 59.74 12.16
C ILE A 108 52.86 61.29 12.21
N SER A 109 51.65 61.81 12.50
CA SER A 109 51.30 63.03 13.28
C SER A 109 51.80 64.43 12.84
N SER A 110 51.21 65.56 13.27
CA SER A 110 49.86 65.88 13.79
C SER A 110 49.68 67.40 13.99
N SER A 111 48.43 67.87 14.06
CA SER A 111 47.95 69.06 14.81
C SER A 111 48.23 70.48 14.26
N SER A 112 47.13 71.16 13.91
CA SER A 112 46.73 72.55 14.30
C SER A 112 47.78 73.64 14.55
N SER A 113 47.63 74.82 13.90
CA SER A 113 47.04 76.05 14.47
C SER A 113 47.31 77.28 13.58
N GLU A 114 46.77 78.46 13.91
CA GLU A 114 46.67 79.66 13.06
C GLU A 114 47.71 80.78 13.33
N SER A 115 47.61 81.86 12.53
CA SER A 115 48.03 83.28 12.77
C SER A 115 49.35 83.84 12.20
N ASP A 116 49.18 84.71 11.20
CA ASP A 116 49.55 86.14 11.12
C ASP A 116 51.01 86.69 11.11
N TYR A 117 51.31 87.32 9.96
CA TYR A 117 51.96 88.65 9.75
C TYR A 117 53.50 88.87 9.71
N PHE A 118 53.85 89.75 8.75
CA PHE A 118 55.03 90.63 8.56
C PHE A 118 56.30 90.12 7.83
N SER A 119 56.59 90.81 6.70
CA SER A 119 57.87 91.42 6.21
C SER A 119 59.24 90.77 6.51
N SER A 120 60.28 90.94 5.66
CA SER A 120 60.49 91.91 4.55
C SER A 120 61.71 91.53 3.70
N ASP A 121 61.86 92.14 2.50
CA ASP A 121 63.12 92.56 1.80
C ASP A 121 64.25 91.51 1.53
N GLU A 122 65.29 91.68 0.71
CA GLU A 122 65.67 92.61 -0.40
C GLU A 122 65.71 91.80 -1.74
N VAL A 123 66.30 92.10 -2.93
CA VAL A 123 67.12 93.15 -3.61
C VAL A 123 66.53 93.30 -5.04
N ASP A 124 66.67 94.34 -5.87
CA ASP A 124 67.77 95.22 -6.34
C ASP A 124 68.79 94.64 -7.35
N SER A 125 68.90 95.32 -8.51
CA SER A 125 70.17 95.51 -9.24
C SER A 125 70.11 96.49 -10.44
N ASN A 126 70.69 97.69 -10.27
CA ASN A 126 71.64 98.37 -11.19
C ASN A 126 71.15 98.81 -12.63
N ARG A 127 71.67 99.87 -13.32
CA ARG A 127 72.84 100.77 -13.12
C ARG A 127 72.86 102.03 -14.04
N ARG A 128 73.25 103.21 -13.47
CA ARG A 128 74.18 104.29 -13.99
C ARG A 128 73.95 104.92 -15.40
N PRO A 129 74.74 105.94 -15.85
CA PRO A 129 75.75 106.82 -15.18
C PRO A 129 75.29 108.31 -15.06
N LEU A 130 75.70 109.17 -14.10
CA LEU A 130 77.00 109.80 -13.69
C LEU A 130 77.30 111.20 -14.29
N SER A 131 77.42 112.19 -13.36
CA SER A 131 78.30 113.39 -13.29
C SER A 131 78.20 114.51 -14.38
N GLU A 132 78.71 115.75 -14.20
CA GLU A 132 79.70 116.30 -13.23
C GLU A 132 79.60 117.85 -13.06
N ASN A 133 80.05 118.40 -11.91
CA ASN A 133 80.44 119.81 -11.62
C ASN A 133 79.44 121.01 -11.80
N GLU A 134 79.78 122.25 -11.37
CA GLU A 134 80.04 122.71 -9.99
C GLU A 134 79.97 124.26 -9.85
N HIS A 135 79.78 124.73 -8.61
CA HIS A 135 79.94 126.07 -8.00
C HIS A 135 79.97 127.43 -8.78
N HIS A 136 79.01 128.29 -8.39
CA HIS A 136 79.11 129.72 -7.96
C HIS A 136 80.27 130.65 -8.41
N THR A 137 79.91 131.91 -8.72
CA THR A 137 80.22 133.06 -7.81
C THR A 137 79.39 134.33 -8.09
N HIS A 138 79.24 135.18 -7.07
CA HIS A 138 78.71 136.56 -7.15
C HIS A 138 79.83 137.58 -7.43
N ILE A 139 79.46 138.79 -7.91
CA ILE A 139 79.89 140.16 -7.46
C ILE A 139 79.43 141.16 -8.55
N ASN A 140 78.70 142.27 -8.39
CA ASN A 140 78.38 143.24 -7.31
C ASN A 140 79.21 144.55 -7.31
N ASN A 141 78.67 145.61 -7.93
CA ASN A 141 78.89 147.05 -7.64
C ASN A 141 80.35 147.62 -7.79
N ASN A 142 80.65 148.93 -7.86
CA ASN A 142 79.88 150.17 -7.69
C ASN A 142 80.65 151.38 -8.32
N ASN A 143 79.94 152.43 -8.80
CA ASN A 143 80.33 153.88 -8.76
C ASN A 143 81.68 154.35 -9.40
N ASN A 144 81.98 155.64 -9.64
CA ASN A 144 81.30 156.93 -9.37
C ASN A 144 81.75 158.06 -10.34
N ASN A 145 80.94 159.13 -10.44
CA ASN A 145 81.25 160.55 -10.71
C ASN A 145 82.22 161.02 -11.84
N ASN A 146 81.73 161.96 -12.67
CA ASN A 146 82.29 163.32 -12.91
C ASN A 146 81.50 164.03 -14.06
N ALA A 147 81.65 165.32 -14.39
CA ALA A 147 81.61 166.57 -13.61
C ALA A 147 81.72 167.76 -14.60
N SER A 148 80.85 168.77 -14.48
CA SER A 148 80.96 170.16 -15.01
C SER A 148 81.44 170.46 -16.46
N VAL A 149 80.50 170.92 -17.30
CA VAL A 149 80.49 172.24 -18.03
C VAL A 149 81.81 172.81 -18.60
N SER A 150 81.91 172.96 -19.94
CA SER A 150 82.11 174.28 -20.64
C SER A 150 82.13 174.18 -22.19
N GLU A 151 81.85 175.30 -22.85
CA GLU A 151 82.21 175.78 -24.21
C GLU A 151 82.00 174.96 -25.52
N ALA A 152 81.06 175.50 -26.33
CA ALA A 152 81.23 175.83 -27.77
C ALA A 152 81.46 174.72 -28.85
N THR A 153 80.34 174.17 -29.34
CA THR A 153 80.04 174.02 -30.78
C THR A 153 81.11 173.40 -31.71
N SER A 154 81.40 172.10 -31.55
CA SER A 154 81.98 171.29 -32.64
C SER A 154 81.63 169.78 -32.59
N ASN A 155 81.26 169.25 -31.42
CA ASN A 155 81.28 167.79 -31.17
C ASN A 155 80.06 166.97 -31.64
N TYR A 156 78.95 167.60 -32.06
CA TYR A 156 77.67 166.92 -32.37
C TYR A 156 77.74 165.81 -33.45
N LYS A 157 78.83 165.72 -34.21
CA LYS A 157 79.05 164.67 -35.21
C LYS A 157 79.62 163.36 -34.65
N PHE A 158 80.27 163.40 -33.48
CA PHE A 158 80.95 162.24 -32.89
C PHE A 158 80.00 161.38 -32.04
N GLU A 159 79.26 162.00 -31.12
CA GLU A 159 78.28 161.32 -30.24
C GLU A 159 77.21 160.53 -31.01
N ALA A 160 76.84 161.00 -32.20
CA ALA A 160 75.90 160.31 -33.09
C ALA A 160 76.51 159.02 -33.66
N SER A 161 77.81 159.00 -33.95
CA SER A 161 78.54 157.80 -34.41
C SER A 161 78.75 156.79 -33.28
N ASP A 162 78.95 157.28 -32.06
CA ASP A 162 79.13 156.43 -30.88
C ASP A 162 77.82 155.72 -30.50
N ARG A 163 76.69 156.43 -30.50
CA ARG A 163 75.37 155.82 -30.30
C ARG A 163 74.97 154.81 -31.38
N VAL A 164 75.36 155.05 -32.64
CA VAL A 164 75.13 154.06 -33.71
C VAL A 164 75.94 152.80 -33.44
N ARG A 165 77.22 152.93 -33.06
CA ARG A 165 78.08 151.80 -32.68
C ARG A 165 77.58 151.04 -31.45
N GLU A 166 77.13 151.75 -30.41
CA GLU A 166 76.50 151.15 -29.22
C GLU A 166 75.23 150.36 -29.58
N LEU A 167 74.39 150.90 -30.48
CA LEU A 167 73.21 150.20 -31.00
C LEU A 167 73.55 149.02 -31.93
N GLU A 168 74.63 149.10 -32.71
CA GLU A 168 75.14 147.99 -33.53
C GLU A 168 75.72 146.85 -32.65
N GLU A 169 76.42 147.19 -31.57
CA GLU A 169 76.93 146.23 -30.59
C GLU A 169 75.77 145.54 -29.83
N LEU A 170 74.77 146.29 -29.37
CA LEU A 170 73.54 145.75 -28.78
C LEU A 170 72.77 144.86 -29.78
N LEU A 171 72.56 145.32 -31.02
CA LEU A 171 71.91 144.54 -32.07
C LEU A 171 72.66 143.23 -32.38
N ASN A 172 73.99 143.23 -32.29
CA ASN A 172 74.82 142.04 -32.49
C ASN A 172 74.77 141.07 -31.28
N CYS A 173 74.56 141.58 -30.06
CA CYS A 173 74.28 140.76 -28.88
C CYS A 173 72.87 140.13 -28.96
N GLU A 174 71.84 140.93 -29.20
CA GLU A 174 70.46 140.47 -29.45
C GLU A 174 70.40 139.44 -30.58
N LYS A 175 71.15 139.64 -31.66
CA LYS A 175 71.25 138.67 -32.76
C LYS A 175 71.85 137.33 -32.32
N LYS A 176 72.93 137.34 -31.52
CA LYS A 176 73.53 136.11 -30.96
C LYS A 176 72.58 135.41 -29.99
N GLU A 177 71.80 136.17 -29.22
CA GLU A 177 70.78 135.62 -28.33
C GLU A 177 69.63 134.98 -29.12
N VAL A 178 69.16 135.62 -30.20
CA VAL A 178 68.19 135.04 -31.14
C VAL A 178 68.76 133.80 -31.86
N GLU A 179 70.04 133.75 -32.18
CA GLU A 179 70.70 132.56 -32.75
C GLU A 179 70.83 131.43 -31.71
N SER A 180 71.17 131.75 -30.46
CA SER A 180 71.16 130.81 -29.33
C SER A 180 69.76 130.23 -29.05
N LEU A 181 68.74 131.09 -28.95
CA LEU A 181 67.34 130.71 -28.73
C LEU A 181 66.78 129.90 -29.92
N LYS A 182 67.24 130.16 -31.15
CA LYS A 182 66.93 129.30 -32.32
C LYS A 182 67.56 127.91 -32.19
N GLN A 183 68.81 127.83 -31.72
CA GLN A 183 69.48 126.54 -31.50
C GLN A 183 68.77 125.76 -30.39
N GLN A 184 68.54 126.36 -29.22
CA GLN A 184 67.76 125.76 -28.13
C GLN A 184 66.36 125.31 -28.58
N LYS A 185 65.67 126.11 -29.40
CA LYS A 185 64.39 125.72 -29.99
C LYS A 185 64.53 124.51 -30.93
N SER A 186 65.57 124.46 -31.75
CA SER A 186 65.85 123.32 -32.62
C SER A 186 66.15 122.04 -31.82
N ASP A 187 66.92 122.16 -30.75
CA ASP A 187 67.32 121.05 -29.89
C ASP A 187 66.11 120.51 -29.10
N LEU A 188 65.29 121.40 -28.53
CA LEU A 188 64.02 121.04 -27.89
C LEU A 188 63.00 120.47 -28.89
N GLN A 189 62.97 120.94 -30.14
CA GLN A 189 62.13 120.34 -31.19
C GLN A 189 62.61 118.92 -31.56
N LEU A 190 63.92 118.67 -31.55
CA LEU A 190 64.49 117.34 -31.74
C LEU A 190 64.19 116.42 -30.55
N GLU A 191 64.27 116.91 -29.32
CA GLU A 191 63.92 116.16 -28.10
C GLU A 191 62.42 115.82 -28.05
N ILE A 192 61.54 116.77 -28.43
CA ILE A 192 60.10 116.50 -28.56
C ILE A 192 59.85 115.43 -29.63
N ALA A 193 60.58 115.44 -30.74
CA ALA A 193 60.46 114.42 -31.79
C ALA A 193 60.94 113.03 -31.32
N THR A 194 62.09 112.93 -30.63
CA THR A 194 62.55 111.63 -30.10
C THR A 194 61.60 111.10 -29.04
N LYS A 195 61.17 111.94 -28.09
CA LYS A 195 60.19 111.57 -27.04
C LYS A 195 58.82 111.20 -27.62
N ALA A 196 58.39 111.81 -28.73
CA ALA A 196 57.21 111.36 -29.46
C ALA A 196 57.39 109.93 -30.01
N THR A 197 58.52 109.64 -30.69
CA THR A 197 58.78 108.29 -31.21
C THR A 197 58.99 107.23 -30.12
N GLU A 198 59.55 107.60 -28.96
CA GLU A 198 59.61 106.73 -27.77
C GLU A 198 58.19 106.41 -27.25
N SER A 199 57.32 107.41 -27.20
CA SER A 199 55.91 107.25 -26.78
C SER A 199 55.12 106.37 -27.73
N GLU A 200 55.31 106.52 -29.05
CA GLU A 200 54.71 105.65 -30.07
C GLU A 200 55.20 104.20 -29.93
N GLN A 201 56.50 103.97 -29.69
CA GLN A 201 57.04 102.64 -29.46
C GLN A 201 56.52 101.99 -28.16
N LEU A 202 56.31 102.78 -27.10
CA LEU A 202 55.69 102.29 -25.87
C LEU A 202 54.20 101.98 -26.07
N GLY A 203 53.48 102.80 -26.85
CA GLY A 203 52.11 102.52 -27.27
C GLY A 203 51.97 101.21 -28.05
N ALA A 204 52.86 100.96 -29.00
CA ALA A 204 52.91 99.71 -29.76
C ALA A 204 53.16 98.49 -28.85
N LYS A 205 54.15 98.56 -27.94
CA LYS A 205 54.44 97.50 -26.96
C LYS A 205 53.29 97.23 -26.00
N ASN A 206 52.59 98.27 -25.55
CA ASN A 206 51.40 98.12 -24.71
C ASN A 206 50.26 97.42 -25.48
N SER A 207 50.09 97.71 -26.78
CA SER A 207 49.12 97.00 -27.63
C SER A 207 49.48 95.52 -27.79
N GLU A 208 50.75 95.20 -28.07
CA GLU A 208 51.25 93.82 -28.18
C GLU A 208 51.05 93.04 -26.87
N MET A 209 51.35 93.66 -25.72
CA MET A 209 51.10 93.05 -24.41
C MET A 209 49.62 92.87 -24.10
N HIS A 210 48.74 93.81 -24.47
CA HIS A 210 47.29 93.65 -24.30
C HIS A 210 46.71 92.54 -25.17
N GLU A 211 47.17 92.40 -26.42
CA GLU A 211 46.79 91.30 -27.30
C GLU A 211 47.26 89.95 -26.72
N ARG A 212 48.52 89.87 -26.26
CA ARG A 212 49.06 88.66 -25.61
C ARG A 212 48.37 88.30 -24.30
N ILE A 213 47.97 89.28 -23.48
CA ILE A 213 47.15 89.07 -22.28
C ILE A 213 45.78 88.50 -22.67
N SER A 214 45.18 89.02 -23.74
CA SER A 214 43.88 88.55 -24.25
C SER A 214 43.93 87.11 -24.74
N GLU A 215 45.01 86.72 -25.45
CA GLU A 215 45.26 85.31 -25.81
C GLU A 215 45.38 84.40 -24.58
N LEU A 216 46.11 84.83 -23.55
CA LEU A 216 46.32 84.05 -22.33
C LEU A 216 45.04 83.89 -21.51
N ILE A 217 44.18 84.92 -21.47
CA ILE A 217 42.84 84.82 -20.87
C ILE A 217 42.00 83.79 -21.62
N ALA A 218 41.92 83.88 -22.95
CA ALA A 218 41.14 82.93 -23.77
C ALA A 218 41.64 81.47 -23.63
N GLN A 219 42.96 81.26 -23.53
CA GLN A 219 43.53 79.95 -23.25
C GLN A 219 43.17 79.45 -21.84
N THR A 220 43.18 80.33 -20.84
CA THR A 220 42.80 80.01 -19.46
C THR A 220 41.31 79.65 -19.34
N GLU A 221 40.43 80.38 -20.03
CA GLU A 221 38.99 80.06 -20.11
C GLU A 221 38.74 78.74 -20.85
N GLY A 222 39.50 78.45 -21.91
CA GLY A 222 39.43 77.18 -22.64
C GLY A 222 39.83 75.98 -21.75
N LEU A 223 40.92 76.12 -20.99
CA LEU A 223 41.37 75.11 -20.02
C LEU A 223 40.37 74.94 -18.87
N SER A 224 39.84 76.05 -18.33
CA SER A 224 38.82 76.04 -17.27
C SER A 224 37.54 75.30 -17.70
N ASN A 225 37.03 75.57 -18.90
CA ASN A 225 35.88 74.85 -19.44
C ASN A 225 36.17 73.36 -19.64
N LYS A 226 37.39 72.99 -20.05
CA LYS A 226 37.77 71.59 -20.25
C LYS A 226 37.97 70.83 -18.93
N ASN A 227 38.48 71.48 -17.89
CA ASN A 227 38.49 70.94 -16.54
C ASN A 227 37.07 70.67 -16.05
N ARG A 228 36.14 71.62 -16.21
CA ARG A 228 34.72 71.46 -15.83
C ARG A 228 34.02 70.32 -16.59
N GLU A 229 34.37 70.09 -17.86
CA GLU A 229 33.86 68.94 -18.64
C GLU A 229 34.40 67.61 -18.09
N LEU A 230 35.70 67.55 -17.75
CA LEU A 230 36.32 66.37 -17.14
C LEU A 230 35.79 66.09 -15.72
N GLU A 231 35.56 67.13 -14.91
CA GLU A 231 34.94 67.04 -13.58
C GLU A 231 33.52 66.45 -13.68
N ALA A 232 32.71 66.95 -14.63
CA ALA A 232 31.37 66.42 -14.88
C ALA A 232 31.41 64.95 -15.37
N GLN A 233 32.40 64.58 -16.19
CA GLN A 233 32.60 63.19 -16.60
C GLN A 233 33.01 62.30 -15.41
N VAL A 234 33.93 62.76 -14.55
CA VAL A 234 34.36 62.03 -13.35
C VAL A 234 33.22 61.86 -12.35
N GLN A 235 32.36 62.86 -12.19
CA GLN A 235 31.17 62.75 -11.35
C GLN A 235 30.17 61.73 -11.93
N GLY A 236 29.86 61.79 -13.23
CA GLY A 236 28.98 60.79 -13.85
C GLY A 236 29.50 59.35 -13.73
N MET A 237 30.82 59.15 -13.87
CA MET A 237 31.46 57.85 -13.64
C MET A 237 31.47 57.41 -12.16
N ARG A 238 31.42 58.35 -11.21
CA ARG A 238 31.22 58.07 -9.78
C ARG A 238 29.77 57.66 -9.51
N ASP A 239 28.81 58.39 -10.07
CA ASP A 239 27.38 58.13 -9.89
C ASP A 239 27.02 56.74 -10.45
N GLU A 240 27.45 56.43 -11.68
CA GLU A 240 27.30 55.09 -12.28
C GLU A 240 27.96 54.00 -11.41
N LYS A 241 29.11 54.28 -10.78
CA LYS A 241 29.78 53.34 -9.86
C LYS A 241 28.99 53.13 -8.55
N GLU A 242 28.37 54.16 -8.01
CA GLU A 242 27.55 54.05 -6.78
C GLU A 242 26.24 53.28 -7.07
N ASP A 243 25.61 53.48 -8.24
CA ASP A 243 24.49 52.66 -8.74
C ASP A 243 24.88 51.17 -8.88
N TYR A 244 26.04 50.87 -9.49
CA TYR A 244 26.52 49.50 -9.59
C TYR A 244 26.85 48.88 -8.22
N ALA A 245 27.39 49.67 -7.27
CA ALA A 245 27.68 49.20 -5.92
C ALA A 245 26.39 48.89 -5.11
N ALA A 246 25.35 49.72 -5.25
CA ALA A 246 24.04 49.44 -4.66
C ALA A 246 23.45 48.15 -5.22
N ARG A 247 23.45 47.98 -6.55
CA ARG A 247 22.93 46.78 -7.20
C ARG A 247 23.71 45.51 -6.85
N MET A 248 25.03 45.59 -6.66
CA MET A 248 25.84 44.47 -6.17
C MET A 248 25.40 44.05 -4.76
N LYS A 249 25.23 45.01 -3.84
CA LYS A 249 24.77 44.75 -2.47
C LYS A 249 23.38 44.14 -2.41
N ASP A 250 22.46 44.59 -3.27
CA ASP A 250 21.12 44.01 -3.38
C ASP A 250 21.19 42.54 -3.84
N LEU A 251 22.00 42.25 -4.87
CA LEU A 251 22.23 40.88 -5.35
C LEU A 251 22.91 39.98 -4.32
N GLU A 252 23.88 40.49 -3.55
CA GLU A 252 24.49 39.79 -2.41
C GLU A 252 23.42 39.42 -1.36
N SER A 253 22.47 40.33 -1.10
CA SER A 253 21.37 40.07 -0.15
C SER A 253 20.35 39.06 -0.67
N GLU A 254 20.04 39.04 -1.98
CA GLU A 254 19.20 37.98 -2.55
C GLU A 254 19.93 36.63 -2.52
N LEU A 255 21.21 36.58 -2.88
CA LEU A 255 22.01 35.36 -2.85
C LEU A 255 22.06 34.73 -1.45
N GLU A 256 22.27 35.53 -0.40
CA GLU A 256 22.26 35.02 0.97
C GLU A 256 20.84 34.62 1.42
N SER A 257 19.79 35.32 0.96
CA SER A 257 18.39 34.87 1.17
C SER A 257 18.11 33.50 0.52
N ARG A 258 18.55 33.31 -0.73
CA ARG A 258 18.43 32.03 -1.47
C ARG A 258 19.19 30.91 -0.78
N ARG A 259 20.42 31.17 -0.35
CA ARG A 259 21.25 30.22 0.39
C ARG A 259 20.59 29.75 1.68
N ASN A 260 19.93 30.65 2.42
CA ASN A 260 19.20 30.28 3.63
C ASN A 260 17.91 29.50 3.34
N GLN A 261 17.23 29.75 2.21
CA GLN A 261 16.14 28.90 1.72
C GLN A 261 16.64 27.49 1.35
N GLU A 262 17.78 27.39 0.67
CA GLU A 262 18.43 26.12 0.31
C GLU A 262 18.82 25.30 1.54
N ASN A 263 19.49 25.92 2.52
CA ASN A 263 19.87 25.29 3.80
C ASN A 263 18.66 24.69 4.55
N GLU A 264 17.53 25.39 4.58
CA GLU A 264 16.30 24.93 5.24
C GLU A 264 15.61 23.81 4.45
N LEU A 265 15.56 23.89 3.12
CA LEU A 265 15.06 22.80 2.28
C LEU A 265 15.94 21.54 2.40
N GLU A 266 17.26 21.68 2.46
CA GLU A 266 18.16 20.56 2.77
C GLU A 266 17.87 19.96 4.16
N ARG A 267 17.59 20.81 5.16
CA ARG A 267 17.26 20.36 6.53
C ARG A 267 15.98 19.54 6.53
N GLN A 268 14.92 20.03 5.90
CA GLN A 268 13.67 19.28 5.73
C GLN A 268 13.87 17.97 4.94
N LEU A 269 14.73 17.96 3.92
CA LEU A 269 15.10 16.74 3.21
C LEU A 269 15.94 15.77 4.07
N ARG A 270 16.78 16.27 4.99
CA ARG A 270 17.48 15.43 6.00
C ARG A 270 16.45 14.79 6.94
N ASP A 271 15.58 15.59 7.56
CA ASP A 271 14.52 15.12 8.46
C ASP A 271 13.64 14.05 7.79
N LYS A 272 13.16 14.30 6.57
CA LYS A 272 12.32 13.36 5.82
C LYS A 272 13.06 12.09 5.38
N ARG A 273 14.39 12.13 5.20
CA ARG A 273 15.20 10.91 4.98
C ARG A 273 15.32 10.06 6.25
N TYR A 274 15.40 10.66 7.42
CA TYR A 274 15.36 9.92 8.69
C TYR A 274 13.99 9.24 8.88
N GLU A 275 12.89 9.96 8.67
CA GLU A 275 11.52 9.42 8.76
C GLU A 275 11.27 8.28 7.76
N ILE A 276 11.76 8.40 6.51
CA ILE A 276 11.68 7.33 5.51
C ILE A 276 12.48 6.09 5.94
N ASN A 277 13.66 6.26 6.55
CA ASN A 277 14.47 5.14 7.04
C ASN A 277 13.80 4.45 8.24
N GLU A 278 13.29 5.20 9.22
CA GLU A 278 12.57 4.63 10.37
C GLU A 278 11.32 3.85 9.93
N LEU A 279 10.54 4.41 8.99
CA LEU A 279 9.39 3.73 8.40
C LEU A 279 9.80 2.46 7.61
N LYS A 280 10.96 2.47 6.95
CA LYS A 280 11.51 1.31 6.24
C LYS A 280 11.93 0.21 7.22
N ASP A 281 12.68 0.54 8.26
CA ASP A 281 13.14 -0.42 9.27
C ASP A 281 11.94 -1.04 10.00
N ARG A 282 10.91 -0.23 10.31
CA ARG A 282 9.64 -0.71 10.88
C ARG A 282 8.84 -1.60 9.91
N ASN A 283 8.92 -1.35 8.60
CA ASN A 283 8.31 -2.19 7.57
C ASN A 283 9.05 -3.54 7.45
N ASP A 284 10.39 -3.53 7.54
CA ASP A 284 11.21 -4.74 7.52
C ASP A 284 11.10 -5.56 8.83
N GLU A 285 10.79 -4.92 9.97
CA GLU A 285 10.33 -5.60 11.20
C GLU A 285 8.97 -6.27 11.01
N LEU A 286 7.98 -5.55 10.47
CA LEU A 286 6.66 -6.11 10.20
C LEU A 286 6.71 -7.29 9.21
N LYS A 287 7.57 -7.25 8.19
CA LYS A 287 7.81 -8.40 7.28
C LYS A 287 8.34 -9.62 8.04
N ARG A 288 9.28 -9.44 8.98
CA ARG A 288 9.83 -10.53 9.80
C ARG A 288 8.76 -11.13 10.71
N ALA A 289 7.93 -10.31 11.35
CA ALA A 289 6.79 -10.77 12.15
C ALA A 289 5.73 -11.51 11.31
N MET A 290 5.43 -11.03 10.09
CA MET A 290 4.52 -11.70 9.15
C MET A 290 5.08 -13.04 8.63
N ALA A 291 6.40 -13.16 8.45
CA ALA A 291 7.04 -14.43 8.11
C ALA A 291 6.94 -15.44 9.27
N HIS A 292 7.33 -15.02 10.49
CA HIS A 292 7.25 -15.86 11.69
C HIS A 292 5.83 -16.38 11.95
N THR A 293 4.82 -15.50 11.93
CA THR A 293 3.42 -15.90 12.10
C THR A 293 2.90 -16.78 10.96
N GLY A 294 3.40 -16.61 9.74
CA GLY A 294 3.14 -17.52 8.62
C GLY A 294 3.73 -18.93 8.84
N GLU A 295 4.93 -19.02 9.40
CA GLU A 295 5.59 -20.28 9.77
C GLU A 295 4.87 -20.97 10.94
N GLU A 296 4.49 -20.24 11.99
CA GLU A 296 3.67 -20.73 13.10
C GLU A 296 2.33 -21.28 12.63
N MET A 297 1.61 -20.55 11.76
CA MET A 297 0.36 -21.01 11.16
C MET A 297 0.56 -22.25 10.27
N SER A 298 1.70 -22.36 9.57
CA SER A 298 2.05 -23.58 8.81
C SER A 298 2.30 -24.77 9.73
N ALA A 299 2.96 -24.57 10.87
CA ALA A 299 3.21 -25.60 11.88
C ALA A 299 1.90 -26.08 12.53
N LEU A 300 1.05 -25.16 12.98
CA LEU A 300 -0.26 -25.45 13.55
C LEU A 300 -1.19 -26.16 12.55
N ALA A 301 -1.17 -25.78 11.27
CA ALA A 301 -1.94 -26.48 10.24
C ALA A 301 -1.49 -27.94 10.05
N LYS A 302 -0.17 -28.21 10.05
CA LYS A 302 0.39 -29.58 10.00
C LYS A 302 0.03 -30.39 11.25
N GLU A 303 0.05 -29.76 12.42
CA GLU A 303 -0.34 -30.41 13.69
C GLU A 303 -1.83 -30.77 13.71
N GLN A 304 -2.70 -29.86 13.27
CA GLN A 304 -4.14 -30.13 13.16
C GLN A 304 -4.44 -31.23 12.14
N GLU A 305 -3.77 -31.23 10.98
CA GLU A 305 -3.97 -32.28 9.97
C GLU A 305 -3.43 -33.64 10.44
N SER A 306 -2.33 -33.70 11.20
CA SER A 306 -1.87 -34.96 11.80
C SER A 306 -2.83 -35.49 12.88
N LYS A 307 -3.34 -34.60 13.75
CA LYS A 307 -4.39 -34.94 14.74
C LYS A 307 -5.68 -35.42 14.08
N ARG A 308 -6.12 -34.74 13.02
CA ARG A 308 -7.30 -35.11 12.21
C ARG A 308 -7.14 -36.49 11.59
N ASN A 309 -5.99 -36.79 11.00
CA ASN A 309 -5.73 -38.09 10.39
C ASN A 309 -5.63 -39.21 11.44
N GLY A 310 -4.99 -38.97 12.59
CA GLY A 310 -5.02 -39.90 13.73
C GLY A 310 -6.44 -40.19 14.24
N GLY A 311 -7.26 -39.15 14.41
CA GLY A 311 -8.67 -39.30 14.77
C GLY A 311 -9.49 -40.04 13.70
N SER A 312 -9.25 -39.76 12.42
CA SER A 312 -9.89 -40.46 11.30
C SER A 312 -9.54 -41.96 11.30
N MET A 313 -8.28 -42.32 11.51
CA MET A 313 -7.85 -43.72 11.67
C MET A 313 -8.55 -44.41 12.85
N GLN A 314 -8.71 -43.72 13.99
CA GLN A 314 -9.42 -44.25 15.16
C GLN A 314 -10.92 -44.45 14.87
N VAL A 315 -11.57 -43.51 14.17
CA VAL A 315 -12.97 -43.64 13.74
C VAL A 315 -13.15 -44.81 12.77
N ILE A 316 -12.22 -45.01 11.83
CA ILE A 316 -12.25 -46.16 10.91
C ILE A 316 -12.09 -47.48 11.68
N ALA A 317 -11.14 -47.57 12.61
CA ALA A 317 -10.93 -48.76 13.43
C ALA A 317 -12.16 -49.11 14.29
N LEU A 318 -12.80 -48.11 14.91
CA LEU A 318 -14.04 -48.29 15.66
C LEU A 318 -15.23 -48.66 14.74
N ALA A 319 -15.30 -48.11 13.53
CA ALA A 319 -16.34 -48.46 12.56
C ALA A 319 -16.22 -49.93 12.08
N VAL A 320 -15.01 -50.45 11.95
CA VAL A 320 -14.77 -51.90 11.69
C VAL A 320 -15.24 -52.73 12.89
N GLN A 321 -14.82 -52.41 14.12
CA GLN A 321 -15.26 -53.13 15.32
C GLN A 321 -16.80 -53.13 15.48
N VAL A 322 -17.46 -52.00 15.22
CA VAL A 322 -18.93 -51.89 15.24
C VAL A 322 -19.58 -52.72 14.14
N LYS A 323 -18.96 -52.87 12.96
CA LYS A 323 -19.44 -53.77 11.90
C LYS A 323 -19.32 -55.23 12.32
N ASP A 324 -18.18 -55.63 12.88
CA ASP A 324 -17.91 -57.02 13.26
C ASP A 324 -18.81 -57.46 14.43
N LEU A 325 -19.01 -56.59 15.43
CA LEU A 325 -19.96 -56.82 16.52
C LEU A 325 -21.42 -56.92 16.03
N ARG A 326 -21.80 -56.18 14.98
CA ARG A 326 -23.14 -56.33 14.35
C ARG A 326 -23.29 -57.69 13.66
N LEU A 327 -22.26 -58.16 12.95
CA LEU A 327 -22.28 -59.49 12.32
C LEU A 327 -22.41 -60.60 13.38
N GLU A 328 -21.69 -60.49 14.49
CA GLU A 328 -21.79 -61.43 15.61
C GLU A 328 -23.17 -61.39 16.29
N ILE A 329 -23.80 -60.21 16.42
CA ILE A 329 -25.18 -60.09 16.92
C ILE A 329 -26.18 -60.79 15.99
N GLU A 330 -26.07 -60.64 14.66
CA GLU A 330 -26.95 -61.39 13.75
C GLU A 330 -26.67 -62.89 13.76
N ARG A 331 -25.40 -63.32 13.89
CA ARG A 331 -25.03 -64.73 14.07
C ARG A 331 -25.67 -65.34 15.32
N LEU A 332 -25.62 -64.63 16.45
CA LEU A 332 -26.23 -65.05 17.71
C LEU A 332 -27.76 -65.03 17.68
N LYS A 333 -28.39 -64.15 16.89
CA LYS A 333 -29.84 -64.17 16.64
C LYS A 333 -30.28 -65.37 15.81
N GLU A 334 -29.49 -65.76 14.80
CA GLU A 334 -29.71 -66.98 14.01
C GLU A 334 -29.62 -68.21 14.91
N GLU A 335 -28.52 -68.35 15.65
CA GLU A 335 -28.29 -69.44 16.61
C GLU A 335 -29.40 -69.52 17.69
N LYS A 336 -29.86 -68.36 18.19
CA LYS A 336 -31.01 -68.31 19.11
C LYS A 336 -32.30 -68.85 18.48
N ARG A 337 -32.64 -68.44 17.25
CA ARG A 337 -33.85 -68.94 16.56
C ARG A 337 -33.77 -70.45 16.32
N ASP A 338 -32.61 -70.94 15.92
CA ASP A 338 -32.32 -72.36 15.75
C ASP A 338 -32.53 -73.17 17.04
N LEU A 339 -32.14 -72.61 18.19
CA LEU A 339 -32.35 -73.22 19.50
C LEU A 339 -33.80 -73.10 20.00
N GLU A 340 -34.52 -72.02 19.66
CA GLU A 340 -35.94 -71.87 19.96
C GLU A 340 -36.80 -72.86 19.16
N LEU A 341 -36.49 -73.08 17.87
CA LEU A 341 -37.13 -74.12 17.06
C LEU A 341 -36.85 -75.53 17.62
N LYS A 342 -35.59 -75.87 17.91
CA LYS A 342 -35.21 -77.17 18.52
C LYS A 342 -35.81 -77.38 19.91
N LYS A 343 -36.18 -76.31 20.62
CA LYS A 343 -36.94 -76.36 21.88
C LYS A 343 -38.40 -76.69 21.61
N GLU A 344 -39.06 -76.00 20.68
CA GLU A 344 -40.45 -76.25 20.30
C GLU A 344 -40.65 -77.67 19.75
N GLU A 345 -39.74 -78.14 18.90
CA GLU A 345 -39.71 -79.53 18.40
C GLU A 345 -39.70 -80.54 19.56
N ARG A 346 -38.82 -80.36 20.55
CA ARG A 346 -38.77 -81.24 21.73
C ARG A 346 -39.99 -81.09 22.64
N GLU A 347 -40.52 -79.90 22.83
CA GLU A 347 -41.76 -79.71 23.62
C GLU A 347 -42.96 -80.42 22.96
N LYS A 348 -42.99 -80.48 21.63
CA LYS A 348 -43.92 -81.34 20.88
C LYS A 348 -43.61 -82.82 21.05
N GLU A 349 -42.37 -83.28 20.92
CA GLU A 349 -41.98 -84.69 21.16
C GLU A 349 -42.34 -85.16 22.58
N TYR A 350 -42.09 -84.33 23.59
CA TYR A 350 -42.49 -84.60 24.98
C TYR A 350 -44.01 -84.68 25.12
N SER A 351 -44.75 -83.78 24.47
CA SER A 351 -46.23 -83.80 24.48
C SER A 351 -46.79 -85.07 23.83
N GLU A 352 -46.24 -85.49 22.69
CA GLU A 352 -46.60 -86.76 22.04
C GLU A 352 -46.21 -87.98 22.89
N SER A 353 -45.08 -87.93 23.59
CA SER A 353 -44.64 -88.99 24.51
C SER A 353 -45.57 -89.11 25.72
N ILE A 354 -45.96 -87.99 26.32
CA ILE A 354 -46.95 -87.93 27.42
C ILE A 354 -48.31 -88.49 26.97
N ALA A 355 -48.75 -88.17 25.75
CA ALA A 355 -49.98 -88.75 25.17
C ALA A 355 -49.88 -90.29 25.03
N LYS A 356 -48.75 -90.80 24.50
CA LYS A 356 -48.49 -92.25 24.38
C LYS A 356 -48.48 -92.95 25.75
N VAL A 357 -47.88 -92.33 26.77
CA VAL A 357 -47.89 -92.83 28.16
C VAL A 357 -49.30 -92.79 28.77
N PHE A 358 -50.10 -91.77 28.49
CA PHE A 358 -51.48 -91.68 28.95
C PHE A 358 -52.37 -92.77 28.34
N ASP A 359 -52.22 -93.04 27.04
CA ASP A 359 -52.94 -94.14 26.38
C ASP A 359 -52.48 -95.53 26.86
N GLN A 360 -51.18 -95.72 27.10
CA GLN A 360 -50.68 -96.92 27.81
C GLN A 360 -51.30 -97.04 29.21
N GLY A 361 -51.46 -95.93 29.94
CA GLY A 361 -52.15 -95.89 31.23
C GLY A 361 -53.61 -96.34 31.15
N LYS A 362 -54.34 -95.98 30.08
CA LYS A 362 -55.70 -96.50 29.83
C LYS A 362 -55.70 -98.01 29.61
N VAL A 363 -54.77 -98.52 28.80
CA VAL A 363 -54.64 -99.97 28.54
C VAL A 363 -54.27 -100.74 29.82
N ILE A 364 -53.34 -100.23 30.62
CA ILE A 364 -52.97 -100.83 31.92
C ILE A 364 -54.17 -100.84 32.87
N LYS A 365 -54.99 -99.77 32.90
CA LYS A 365 -56.23 -99.72 33.69
C LYS A 365 -57.25 -100.79 33.23
N GLN A 366 -57.47 -100.93 31.92
CA GLN A 366 -58.35 -101.96 31.36
C GLN A 366 -57.82 -103.39 31.62
N GLN A 367 -56.50 -103.58 31.61
CA GLN A 367 -55.87 -104.85 31.99
C GLN A 367 -56.07 -105.14 33.47
N ALA A 368 -55.91 -104.16 34.36
CA ALA A 368 -56.17 -104.30 35.80
C ALA A 368 -57.65 -104.66 36.09
N GLU A 369 -58.60 -103.96 35.47
CA GLU A 369 -60.05 -104.26 35.54
C GLU A 369 -60.41 -105.66 35.00
N THR A 370 -59.60 -106.19 34.08
CA THR A 370 -59.78 -107.55 33.54
C THR A 370 -59.15 -108.60 34.46
N ILE A 371 -57.99 -108.31 35.07
CA ILE A 371 -57.35 -109.16 36.07
C ILE A 371 -58.22 -109.25 37.34
N GLU A 372 -58.80 -108.14 37.79
CA GLU A 372 -59.72 -108.11 38.93
C GLU A 372 -60.95 -109.00 38.68
N ARG A 373 -61.57 -108.88 37.50
CA ARG A 373 -62.69 -109.75 37.07
C ARG A 373 -62.31 -111.23 37.08
N MET A 374 -61.19 -111.58 36.43
CA MET A 374 -60.68 -112.96 36.45
C MET A 374 -60.32 -113.43 37.85
N SER A 375 -59.91 -112.55 38.77
CA SER A 375 -59.65 -112.93 40.16
C SER A 375 -60.93 -113.25 40.93
N GLY A 376 -62.03 -112.53 40.65
CA GLY A 376 -63.36 -112.85 41.17
C GLY A 376 -63.89 -114.18 40.63
N GLU A 377 -63.79 -114.40 39.31
CA GLU A 377 -64.14 -115.66 38.65
C GLU A 377 -63.34 -116.86 39.23
N ASN A 378 -62.03 -116.67 39.48
CA ASN A 378 -61.20 -117.69 40.14
C ASN A 378 -61.59 -117.92 41.61
N GLU A 379 -62.06 -116.91 42.34
CA GLU A 379 -62.59 -117.10 43.69
C GLU A 379 -63.90 -117.88 43.69
N GLU A 380 -64.81 -117.61 42.76
CA GLU A 380 -66.03 -118.42 42.58
C GLU A 380 -65.69 -119.88 42.26
N VAL A 381 -64.75 -120.13 41.34
CA VAL A 381 -64.23 -121.47 41.05
C VAL A 381 -63.61 -122.11 42.31
N ARG A 382 -62.89 -121.34 43.14
CA ARG A 382 -62.31 -121.80 44.41
C ARG A 382 -63.39 -122.18 45.43
N ILE A 383 -64.48 -121.41 45.53
CA ILE A 383 -65.64 -121.71 46.37
C ILE A 383 -66.38 -122.95 45.86
N TRP A 384 -66.62 -123.04 44.55
CA TRP A 384 -67.31 -124.17 43.93
C TRP A 384 -66.50 -125.47 44.08
N SER A 385 -65.18 -125.40 43.91
CA SER A 385 -64.25 -126.50 44.16
C SER A 385 -64.28 -126.97 45.63
N LYS A 386 -64.26 -126.05 46.61
CA LYS A 386 -64.46 -126.38 48.03
C LYS A 386 -65.81 -127.09 48.26
N LYS A 387 -66.89 -126.61 47.65
CA LYS A 387 -68.25 -127.19 47.76
C LYS A 387 -68.31 -128.61 47.17
N PHE A 388 -67.74 -128.80 45.98
CA PHE A 388 -67.68 -130.11 45.31
C PHE A 388 -66.83 -131.12 46.11
N ARG A 389 -65.72 -130.67 46.71
CA ARG A 389 -64.88 -131.47 47.61
C ARG A 389 -65.65 -131.93 48.86
N MET A 390 -66.44 -131.06 49.50
CA MET A 390 -67.27 -131.46 50.64
C MET A 390 -68.38 -132.44 50.22
N ASN A 391 -68.99 -132.25 49.05
CA ASN A 391 -70.00 -133.17 48.52
C ASN A 391 -69.41 -134.57 48.25
N ARG A 392 -68.20 -134.63 47.67
CA ARG A 392 -67.44 -135.88 47.50
C ARG A 392 -67.20 -136.57 48.85
N GLN A 393 -66.68 -135.84 49.85
CA GLN A 393 -66.42 -136.39 51.18
C GLN A 393 -67.69 -136.89 51.89
N PHE A 394 -68.85 -136.26 51.65
CA PHE A 394 -70.13 -136.77 52.13
C PHE A 394 -70.53 -138.08 51.45
N THR A 395 -70.36 -138.19 50.12
CA THR A 395 -70.62 -139.45 49.41
C THR A 395 -69.65 -140.57 49.78
N GLU A 396 -68.37 -140.25 50.06
CA GLU A 396 -67.37 -141.22 50.50
C GLU A 396 -67.75 -141.87 51.83
N ARG A 397 -68.07 -141.07 52.87
CA ARG A 397 -68.54 -141.61 54.16
C ARG A 397 -69.78 -142.49 54.02
N ARG A 398 -70.74 -142.10 53.18
CA ARG A 398 -71.99 -142.86 53.00
C ARG A 398 -71.81 -144.16 52.21
N VAL A 399 -70.68 -144.33 51.51
CA VAL A 399 -70.26 -145.62 50.94
C VAL A 399 -69.51 -146.44 51.99
N GLU A 400 -68.68 -145.80 52.81
CA GLU A 400 -67.91 -146.44 53.88
C GLU A 400 -68.83 -147.02 54.97
N GLU A 401 -69.86 -146.28 55.41
CA GLU A 401 -70.94 -146.78 56.29
C GLU A 401 -71.63 -148.04 55.71
N LEU A 402 -71.83 -148.11 54.40
CA LEU A 402 -72.43 -149.26 53.71
C LEU A 402 -71.48 -150.48 53.67
N ALA A 403 -70.18 -150.23 53.54
CA ALA A 403 -69.13 -151.25 53.60
C ALA A 403 -68.96 -151.79 55.04
N GLU A 404 -69.07 -150.93 56.05
CA GLU A 404 -69.06 -151.28 57.47
C GLU A 404 -70.23 -152.23 57.81
N GLU A 405 -71.43 -151.90 57.33
CA GLU A 405 -72.66 -152.67 57.54
C GLU A 405 -72.61 -154.05 56.87
N THR A 406 -72.18 -154.10 55.60
CA THR A 406 -72.02 -155.37 54.87
C THR A 406 -70.90 -156.24 55.43
N ARG A 407 -69.82 -155.66 55.99
CA ARG A 407 -68.78 -156.42 56.70
C ARG A 407 -69.34 -157.13 57.94
N ARG A 408 -70.12 -156.44 58.79
CA ARG A 408 -70.78 -157.06 59.96
C ARG A 408 -71.67 -158.23 59.56
N GLN A 409 -72.47 -158.07 58.51
CA GLN A 409 -73.34 -159.14 58.00
C GLN A 409 -72.54 -160.38 57.56
N LEU A 410 -71.34 -160.21 56.99
CA LEU A 410 -70.46 -161.33 56.65
C LEU A 410 -69.84 -162.00 57.88
N GLU A 411 -69.40 -161.22 58.87
CA GLU A 411 -68.84 -161.73 60.14
C GLU A 411 -69.86 -162.61 60.89
N ASP A 412 -71.13 -162.21 60.95
CA ASP A 412 -72.20 -163.01 61.57
C ASP A 412 -72.56 -164.28 60.79
N ASN A 413 -72.53 -164.22 59.45
CA ASN A 413 -72.71 -165.43 58.64
C ASN A 413 -71.58 -166.45 58.86
N ILE A 414 -70.32 -166.00 58.98
CA ILE A 414 -69.17 -166.87 59.31
C ILE A 414 -69.34 -167.50 60.70
N ARG A 415 -69.79 -166.71 61.69
CA ARG A 415 -70.09 -167.16 63.07
C ARG A 415 -71.06 -168.35 63.08
N ILE A 416 -72.15 -168.25 62.32
CA ILE A 416 -73.18 -169.30 62.20
C ILE A 416 -72.68 -170.50 61.38
N LEU A 417 -71.88 -170.27 60.33
CA LEU A 417 -71.35 -171.34 59.49
C LEU A 417 -70.43 -172.29 60.27
N ASN A 418 -69.55 -171.75 61.12
CA ASN A 418 -68.64 -172.54 61.94
C ASN A 418 -69.38 -173.41 62.98
N GLN A 419 -70.48 -172.92 63.55
CA GLN A 419 -71.35 -173.73 64.43
C GLN A 419 -72.02 -174.89 63.68
N ARG A 420 -72.44 -174.67 62.42
CA ARG A 420 -73.03 -175.73 61.58
C ARG A 420 -72.01 -176.78 61.15
N LEU A 421 -70.76 -176.37 60.89
CA LEU A 421 -69.68 -177.27 60.47
C LEU A 421 -69.41 -178.34 61.53
N HIS A 422 -69.28 -177.94 62.79
CA HIS A 422 -68.98 -178.83 63.91
C HIS A 422 -70.07 -179.91 64.13
N VAL A 423 -71.35 -179.53 63.97
CA VAL A 423 -72.49 -180.46 64.05
C VAL A 423 -72.52 -181.43 62.86
N ALA A 424 -72.13 -180.98 61.67
CA ALA A 424 -72.08 -181.81 60.47
C ALA A 424 -70.97 -182.88 60.53
N GLU A 425 -69.80 -182.56 61.08
CA GLU A 425 -68.69 -183.50 61.26
C GLU A 425 -69.04 -184.66 62.21
N GLN A 426 -69.78 -184.38 63.29
CA GLN A 426 -70.28 -185.40 64.21
C GLN A 426 -71.24 -186.38 63.50
N LEU A 427 -72.26 -185.86 62.81
CA LEU A 427 -73.26 -186.66 62.10
C LEU A 427 -72.70 -187.46 60.91
N HIS A 428 -71.58 -187.02 60.32
CA HIS A 428 -70.99 -187.71 59.17
C HIS A 428 -70.38 -189.07 59.54
N ASN A 429 -69.78 -189.19 60.74
CA ASN A 429 -69.10 -190.41 61.18
C ASN A 429 -70.08 -191.58 61.42
N GLU A 430 -71.26 -191.31 61.96
CA GLU A 430 -72.25 -192.33 62.31
C GLU A 430 -72.96 -192.92 61.09
N ASN A 431 -73.25 -192.12 60.06
CA ASN A 431 -74.13 -192.51 58.96
C ASN A 431 -73.50 -193.36 57.84
N LYS A 432 -72.20 -193.66 57.91
CA LYS A 432 -71.46 -194.35 56.83
C LYS A 432 -71.95 -195.78 56.53
N ALA A 433 -72.64 -196.43 57.47
CA ALA A 433 -73.12 -197.81 57.32
C ALA A 433 -74.45 -197.97 56.57
N CYS A 434 -75.44 -197.10 56.82
CA CYS A 434 -76.82 -197.33 56.41
C CYS A 434 -77.12 -197.13 54.91
N PHE A 435 -76.27 -196.41 54.18
CA PHE A 435 -76.62 -195.91 52.84
C PHE A 435 -76.64 -196.96 51.71
N LYS A 436 -76.10 -198.18 51.92
CA LYS A 436 -76.05 -199.22 50.87
C LYS A 436 -77.40 -199.92 50.62
N LEU A 437 -78.20 -200.17 51.67
CA LEU A 437 -79.39 -201.03 51.58
C LEU A 437 -80.68 -200.31 51.12
N ALA A 438 -80.73 -198.98 51.19
CA ALA A 438 -81.95 -198.23 50.85
C ALA A 438 -82.19 -198.06 49.33
N LYS A 439 -81.12 -198.11 48.52
CA LYS A 439 -81.14 -197.74 47.09
C LYS A 439 -82.07 -198.63 46.24
N GLU A 440 -82.21 -199.90 46.59
CA GLU A 440 -82.91 -200.91 45.77
C GLU A 440 -84.44 -200.88 45.87
N ARG A 441 -85.01 -200.14 46.84
CA ARG A 441 -86.48 -200.10 47.03
C ARG A 441 -87.18 -198.94 46.31
N TYR A 442 -86.46 -197.89 45.91
CA TYR A 442 -87.07 -196.61 45.52
C TYR A 442 -87.69 -196.59 44.11
N GLU A 443 -87.13 -197.33 43.14
CA GLU A 443 -87.66 -197.44 41.77
C GLU A 443 -89.16 -197.82 41.71
N ARG A 444 -89.62 -198.59 42.71
CA ARG A 444 -90.95 -199.21 42.71
C ARG A 444 -92.11 -198.22 42.90
N LYS A 445 -91.86 -196.98 43.34
CA LYS A 445 -92.92 -195.97 43.61
C LYS A 445 -93.07 -194.86 42.54
N LYS A 446 -92.24 -194.83 41.49
CA LYS A 446 -92.21 -193.81 40.42
C LYS A 446 -93.51 -193.66 39.57
N ARG A 447 -94.57 -194.43 39.85
CA ARG A 447 -95.69 -194.67 38.92
C ARG A 447 -97.05 -194.05 39.31
N MET A 448 -97.25 -193.60 40.55
CA MET A 448 -98.62 -193.54 41.13
C MET A 448 -99.38 -192.21 41.07
N LEU A 449 -98.74 -191.04 41.01
CA LEU A 449 -99.42 -189.75 41.28
C LEU A 449 -99.00 -188.65 40.29
N LYS A 450 -99.97 -188.08 39.55
CA LYS A 450 -99.71 -187.19 38.39
C LYS A 450 -100.68 -186.00 38.16
N GLU A 451 -101.65 -185.64 39.05
CA GLU A 451 -102.77 -184.73 38.68
C GLU A 451 -103.30 -183.70 39.76
N LYS A 452 -103.52 -182.39 39.38
CA LYS A 452 -104.51 -181.28 39.85
C LYS A 452 -104.12 -179.92 40.63
N ILE A 453 -103.93 -178.62 40.08
CA ILE A 453 -103.70 -177.19 40.74
C ILE A 453 -103.88 -175.78 39.83
N ALA A 454 -103.95 -174.42 40.29
CA ALA A 454 -103.93 -172.95 39.62
C ALA A 454 -103.79 -171.54 40.54
N ARG A 455 -103.79 -170.10 40.42
CA ARG A 455 -103.85 -168.70 39.59
C ARG A 455 -103.45 -167.30 40.44
N TYR A 456 -103.46 -165.87 40.27
CA TYR A 456 -103.48 -164.53 39.38
C TYR A 456 -103.52 -163.05 40.20
N GLU A 457 -103.49 -161.62 39.98
CA GLU A 457 -103.12 -160.27 39.16
C GLU A 457 -103.49 -158.80 39.90
N GLU A 458 -103.38 -157.37 39.72
CA GLU A 458 -102.75 -156.04 39.04
C GLU A 458 -103.17 -154.56 39.75
N GLU A 459 -103.05 -153.13 39.57
CA GLU A 459 -102.66 -151.78 38.76
C GLU A 459 -102.47 -150.35 39.65
N GLU A 460 -102.40 -148.90 39.51
CA GLU A 460 -102.53 -147.52 38.68
C GLU A 460 -101.76 -146.15 39.29
N ALA A 461 -101.79 -144.70 39.19
CA ALA A 461 -102.45 -143.34 38.67
C ALA A 461 -101.65 -141.85 38.67
N LYS A 462 -102.19 -140.52 38.51
CA LYS A 462 -101.52 -139.09 38.14
C LYS A 462 -102.06 -137.55 38.56
N GLY A 463 -101.49 -136.28 38.20
CA GLY A 463 -101.90 -134.75 38.55
C GLY A 463 -101.28 -133.33 37.91
N VAL A 464 -101.64 -131.97 38.24
CA VAL A 464 -101.30 -130.53 37.55
C VAL A 464 -101.37 -129.01 38.27
N GLY A 465 -101.13 -127.72 37.66
CA GLY A 465 -101.14 -126.22 38.24
C GLY A 465 -101.03 -124.77 37.39
N ILE A 466 -101.00 -123.43 37.92
CA ILE A 466 -101.09 -121.95 37.25
C ILE A 466 -100.40 -120.61 37.97
N THR A 467 -100.37 -119.16 37.82
CA THR A 467 -101.01 -117.81 37.21
C THR A 467 -100.22 -116.33 37.27
N LYS A 468 -100.71 -115.01 36.91
CA LYS A 468 -100.00 -113.56 36.83
C LYS A 468 -100.80 -112.09 36.82
N LEU A 469 -100.22 -110.79 36.85
CA LEU A 469 -100.83 -109.31 36.88
C LEU A 469 -100.04 -107.92 36.38
N GLU A 470 -100.54 -106.60 36.27
CA GLU A 470 -99.84 -105.18 35.95
C GLU A 470 -100.60 -103.69 35.92
N ILE A 471 -100.01 -102.38 35.77
CA ILE A 471 -100.62 -100.90 35.81
C ILE A 471 -99.80 -99.48 35.47
N LYS A 472 -100.31 -98.20 35.10
CA LYS A 472 -99.66 -96.72 34.95
C LYS A 472 -100.46 -95.26 34.79
N PRO A 473 -99.88 -93.94 34.88
CA PRO A 473 -100.47 -92.47 34.78
C PRO A 473 -99.70 -91.10 34.16
N ILE A 474 -100.25 -89.79 34.04
CA ILE A 474 -99.77 -88.40 33.38
C ILE A 474 -100.31 -86.94 34.02
N ASP A 475 -99.98 -85.55 33.88
CA ASP A 475 -100.05 -84.31 32.87
C ASP A 475 -99.55 -82.75 33.26
N ILE A 476 -99.72 -81.55 32.52
CA ILE A 476 -99.08 -80.07 32.63
C ILE A 476 -99.76 -78.66 32.03
N VAL A 477 -99.34 -77.28 32.21
CA VAL A 477 -99.46 -75.94 31.31
C VAL A 477 -99.42 -74.37 31.82
N ASN A 478 -99.24 -73.30 30.94
CA ASN A 478 -99.11 -71.74 31.08
C ASN A 478 -100.03 -70.83 30.12
N GLY A 479 -100.10 -69.45 29.85
CA GLY A 479 -99.53 -68.05 30.19
C GLY A 479 -100.01 -66.81 29.23
N LEU A 480 -99.85 -65.45 29.49
CA LEU A 480 -100.25 -64.25 28.57
C LEU A 480 -99.68 -62.75 28.82
N GLU A 481 -100.19 -61.64 28.18
CA GLU A 481 -99.44 -60.40 27.66
C GLU A 481 -100.02 -58.92 27.80
N LEU A 482 -99.17 -57.86 27.58
CA LEU A 482 -99.35 -56.52 26.89
C LEU A 482 -99.55 -55.14 27.66
N ALA A 483 -98.86 -54.10 27.13
CA ALA A 483 -99.21 -52.64 27.06
C ALA A 483 -98.67 -51.57 28.07
N ALA A 484 -97.41 -51.12 27.93
CA ALA A 484 -96.97 -49.73 28.21
C ALA A 484 -95.60 -49.41 27.57
N GLY A 485 -95.47 -48.33 26.77
CA GLY A 485 -94.17 -47.87 26.27
C GLY A 485 -94.22 -47.01 25.00
N LYS A 486 -94.06 -45.68 25.14
CA LYS A 486 -93.83 -44.75 24.00
C LYS A 486 -93.38 -43.32 24.34
N ILE A 487 -92.88 -43.06 25.55
CA ILE A 487 -92.55 -41.69 26.02
C ILE A 487 -91.06 -41.53 26.42
N GLU A 488 -90.41 -42.56 26.97
CA GLU A 488 -89.05 -42.42 27.53
C GLU A 488 -87.94 -42.35 26.46
N GLU A 489 -88.06 -43.10 25.35
CA GLU A 489 -87.03 -43.15 24.29
C GLU A 489 -86.77 -41.78 23.64
N HIS A 490 -87.81 -40.97 23.43
CA HIS A 490 -87.67 -39.65 22.79
C HIS A 490 -86.93 -38.63 23.67
N ASN A 491 -87.07 -38.72 25.00
CA ASN A 491 -86.36 -37.83 25.92
C ASN A 491 -84.85 -38.14 25.95
N VAL A 492 -84.48 -39.43 25.99
CA VAL A 492 -83.07 -39.85 25.93
C VAL A 492 -82.42 -39.45 24.60
N ALA A 493 -83.11 -39.64 23.48
CA ALA A 493 -82.62 -39.22 22.17
C ALA A 493 -82.41 -37.69 22.05
N PHE A 494 -83.31 -36.88 22.64
CA PHE A 494 -83.17 -35.43 22.65
C PHE A 494 -82.00 -34.98 23.55
N ILE A 495 -81.91 -35.50 24.78
CA ILE A 495 -80.83 -35.16 25.72
C ILE A 495 -79.46 -35.50 25.13
N ASN A 496 -79.28 -36.69 24.56
CA ASN A 496 -78.02 -37.09 23.93
C ASN A 496 -77.62 -36.17 22.76
N ARG A 497 -78.60 -35.65 22.01
CA ARG A 497 -78.34 -34.67 20.94
C ARG A 497 -77.98 -33.29 21.48
N VAL A 498 -78.57 -32.85 22.59
CA VAL A 498 -78.22 -31.59 23.26
C VAL A 498 -76.82 -31.68 23.87
N SER A 499 -76.47 -32.75 24.58
CA SER A 499 -75.13 -32.96 25.13
C SER A 499 -74.06 -32.92 24.02
N LYS A 500 -74.28 -33.62 22.91
CA LYS A 500 -73.37 -33.58 21.76
C LYS A 500 -73.21 -32.17 21.17
N MET A 501 -74.29 -31.40 21.03
CA MET A 501 -74.18 -30.00 20.57
C MET A 501 -73.43 -29.11 21.57
N VAL A 502 -73.53 -29.39 22.88
CA VAL A 502 -72.73 -28.68 23.90
C VAL A 502 -71.25 -29.04 23.75
N GLU A 503 -70.90 -30.32 23.62
CA GLU A 503 -69.51 -30.79 23.38
C GLU A 503 -68.90 -30.18 22.10
N GLU A 504 -69.66 -30.10 21.01
CA GLU A 504 -69.27 -29.45 19.75
C GLU A 504 -69.06 -27.93 19.92
N VAL A 505 -69.83 -27.26 20.78
CA VAL A 505 -69.66 -25.83 21.11
C VAL A 505 -68.49 -25.60 22.08
N GLU A 506 -68.25 -26.50 23.05
CA GLU A 506 -67.13 -26.40 23.98
C GLU A 506 -65.78 -26.61 23.28
N THR A 507 -65.69 -27.61 22.40
CA THR A 507 -64.49 -27.82 21.56
C THR A 507 -64.25 -26.64 20.61
N ALA A 508 -65.28 -26.10 19.96
CA ALA A 508 -65.16 -24.89 19.13
C ALA A 508 -64.73 -23.66 19.95
N ARG A 509 -65.28 -23.46 21.15
CA ARG A 509 -64.89 -22.39 22.09
C ARG A 509 -63.42 -22.49 22.47
N ASP A 510 -62.93 -23.69 22.74
CA ASP A 510 -61.58 -23.89 23.25
C ASP A 510 -60.54 -23.82 22.10
N TRP A 511 -60.90 -24.24 20.88
CA TRP A 511 -60.17 -23.91 19.66
C TRP A 511 -60.08 -22.38 19.42
N ILE A 512 -61.16 -21.62 19.66
CA ILE A 512 -61.13 -20.15 19.57
C ILE A 512 -60.19 -19.54 20.63
N LYS A 513 -60.09 -20.10 21.84
CA LYS A 513 -59.14 -19.65 22.87
C LYS A 513 -57.69 -19.87 22.41
N GLU A 514 -57.38 -21.07 21.93
CA GLU A 514 -56.06 -21.43 21.40
C GLU A 514 -55.69 -20.52 20.23
N ARG A 515 -56.56 -20.40 19.22
CA ARG A 515 -56.34 -19.58 18.03
C ARG A 515 -56.19 -18.09 18.37
N LYS A 516 -56.88 -17.59 19.40
CA LYS A 516 -56.69 -16.23 19.94
C LYS A 516 -55.31 -16.06 20.60
N GLY A 517 -54.81 -17.09 21.28
CA GLY A 517 -53.44 -17.14 21.81
C GLY A 517 -52.39 -17.10 20.71
N GLU A 518 -52.54 -17.92 19.67
CA GLU A 518 -51.68 -17.91 18.48
C GLU A 518 -51.68 -16.55 17.77
N VAL A 519 -52.86 -15.97 17.54
CA VAL A 519 -53.00 -14.64 16.90
C VAL A 519 -52.34 -13.56 17.74
N LYS A 520 -52.42 -13.64 19.08
CA LYS A 520 -51.67 -12.72 19.94
C LYS A 520 -50.16 -12.93 19.80
N GLN A 521 -49.67 -14.17 19.88
CA GLN A 521 -48.23 -14.45 19.72
C GLN A 521 -47.71 -14.03 18.33
N ALA A 522 -48.52 -14.17 17.28
CA ALA A 522 -48.20 -13.70 15.94
C ALA A 522 -48.15 -12.17 15.86
N LYS A 523 -49.09 -11.46 16.51
CA LYS A 523 -49.06 -9.99 16.64
C LYS A 523 -47.82 -9.52 17.41
N ASP A 524 -47.57 -10.10 18.58
CA ASP A 524 -46.41 -9.78 19.42
C ASP A 524 -45.10 -10.00 18.63
N LYS A 525 -45.00 -11.07 17.81
CA LYS A 525 -43.88 -11.31 16.89
C LYS A 525 -43.77 -10.28 15.75
N VAL A 526 -44.89 -9.88 15.15
CA VAL A 526 -44.90 -8.84 14.09
C VAL A 526 -44.42 -7.51 14.67
N GLU A 527 -44.87 -7.11 15.86
CA GLU A 527 -44.44 -5.86 16.51
C GLU A 527 -42.94 -5.87 16.82
N CYS A 528 -42.38 -7.00 17.27
CA CYS A 528 -40.92 -7.14 17.41
C CYS A 528 -40.16 -7.08 16.08
N LEU A 529 -40.73 -7.60 14.98
CA LEU A 529 -40.12 -7.54 13.65
C LEU A 529 -40.23 -6.16 13.00
N THR A 530 -41.29 -5.41 13.27
CA THR A 530 -41.43 -4.00 12.85
C THR A 530 -40.39 -3.13 13.54
N ALA A 531 -40.28 -3.19 14.88
CA ALA A 531 -39.26 -2.41 15.60
C ALA A 531 -37.82 -2.77 15.16
N LEU A 532 -37.55 -4.04 14.86
CA LEU A 532 -36.27 -4.48 14.30
C LEU A 532 -36.04 -4.00 12.85
N LEU A 533 -37.09 -3.75 12.07
CA LEU A 533 -36.99 -3.14 10.75
C LEU A 533 -36.72 -1.64 10.86
N ASP A 534 -37.42 -0.93 11.76
CA ASP A 534 -37.22 0.49 12.03
C ASP A 534 -35.76 0.77 12.47
N ASP A 535 -35.23 -0.03 13.41
CA ASP A 535 -33.81 -0.06 13.83
C ASP A 535 -32.83 -0.24 12.65
N LYS A 536 -33.25 -0.92 11.58
CA LYS A 536 -32.43 -1.19 10.39
C LYS A 536 -32.54 -0.10 9.34
N GLU A 537 -33.71 0.52 9.19
CA GLU A 537 -33.88 1.69 8.32
C GLU A 537 -33.10 2.90 8.85
N GLU A 538 -33.06 3.14 10.17
CA GLU A 538 -32.16 4.14 10.77
C GLU A 538 -30.68 3.85 10.52
N GLN A 539 -30.27 2.58 10.67
CA GLN A 539 -28.88 2.17 10.38
C GLN A 539 -28.53 2.31 8.90
N GLU A 540 -29.46 2.01 7.99
CA GLU A 540 -29.28 2.23 6.56
C GLU A 540 -29.17 3.72 6.22
N PHE A 541 -30.01 4.57 6.82
CA PHE A 541 -29.95 6.02 6.64
C PHE A 541 -28.58 6.60 7.06
N LEU A 542 -28.10 6.24 8.25
CA LEU A 542 -26.78 6.65 8.76
C LEU A 542 -25.61 6.10 7.91
N LEU A 543 -25.79 4.97 7.22
CA LEU A 543 -24.81 4.44 6.27
C LEU A 543 -24.86 5.19 4.93
N ARG A 544 -26.06 5.51 4.41
CA ARG A 544 -26.25 6.32 3.19
C ARG A 544 -25.65 7.71 3.33
N GLU A 545 -25.85 8.38 4.48
CA GLU A 545 -25.21 9.68 4.76
C GLU A 545 -23.68 9.58 4.77
N LYS A 546 -23.11 8.53 5.38
CA LYS A 546 -21.66 8.31 5.40
C LYS A 546 -21.10 8.01 4.01
N VAL A 547 -21.80 7.22 3.19
CA VAL A 547 -21.43 6.95 1.80
C VAL A 547 -21.41 8.24 0.98
N TRP A 548 -22.48 9.05 1.03
CA TRP A 548 -22.55 10.33 0.33
C TRP A 548 -21.42 11.30 0.74
N ASN A 549 -21.12 11.38 2.04
CA ASN A 549 -20.01 12.19 2.56
C ASN A 549 -18.61 11.68 2.12
N LEU A 550 -18.47 10.38 1.84
CA LEU A 550 -17.24 9.79 1.30
C LEU A 550 -17.13 10.00 -0.22
N GLU A 551 -18.22 9.82 -0.96
CA GLU A 551 -18.30 10.09 -2.40
C GLU A 551 -17.95 11.55 -2.72
N ALA A 552 -18.46 12.50 -1.93
CA ALA A 552 -18.12 13.92 -2.05
C ALA A 552 -16.62 14.20 -1.86
N LYS A 553 -15.97 13.52 -0.90
CA LYS A 553 -14.51 13.63 -0.67
C LYS A 553 -13.71 13.01 -1.81
N VAL A 554 -14.05 11.79 -2.23
CA VAL A 554 -13.40 11.08 -3.35
C VAL A 554 -13.53 11.89 -4.66
N SER A 555 -14.67 12.55 -4.89
CA SER A 555 -14.86 13.45 -6.03
C SER A 555 -13.91 14.66 -5.99
N LYS A 556 -13.78 15.32 -4.83
CA LYS A 556 -12.85 16.45 -4.61
C LYS A 556 -11.39 16.03 -4.78
N GLU A 557 -10.99 14.93 -4.13
CA GLU A 557 -9.64 14.35 -4.24
C GLU A 557 -9.33 13.91 -5.69
N GLY A 558 -10.31 13.38 -6.42
CA GLY A 558 -10.18 13.06 -7.84
C GLY A 558 -9.91 14.29 -8.71
N GLY A 559 -10.59 15.41 -8.44
CA GLY A 559 -10.34 16.70 -9.10
C GLY A 559 -8.95 17.27 -8.81
N GLU A 560 -8.51 17.22 -7.55
CA GLU A 560 -7.17 17.65 -7.13
C GLU A 560 -6.07 16.78 -7.75
N LYS A 561 -6.25 15.45 -7.74
CA LYS A 561 -5.36 14.48 -8.40
C LYS A 561 -5.27 14.73 -9.90
N LEU A 562 -6.39 14.98 -10.59
CA LEU A 562 -6.41 15.30 -12.02
C LEU A 562 -5.59 16.57 -12.33
N ASN A 563 -5.67 17.59 -11.47
CA ASN A 563 -4.90 18.82 -11.64
C ASN A 563 -3.40 18.62 -11.36
N LEU A 564 -3.05 17.82 -10.34
CA LEU A 564 -1.67 17.39 -10.10
C LEU A 564 -1.09 16.63 -11.30
N THR A 565 -1.83 15.67 -11.88
CA THR A 565 -1.40 14.92 -13.08
C THR A 565 -1.15 15.84 -14.28
N LYS A 566 -1.97 16.87 -14.50
CA LYS A 566 -1.72 17.88 -15.55
C LYS A 566 -0.40 18.62 -15.32
N SER A 567 -0.14 19.06 -14.08
CA SER A 567 1.10 19.75 -13.70
C SER A 567 2.34 18.87 -13.84
N VAL A 568 2.26 17.59 -13.42
CA VAL A 568 3.33 16.61 -13.63
C VAL A 568 3.62 16.43 -15.12
N SER A 569 2.60 16.28 -15.98
CA SER A 569 2.82 16.15 -17.42
C SER A 569 3.40 17.42 -18.08
N GLN A 570 3.20 18.60 -17.50
CA GLN A 570 3.89 19.81 -17.94
C GLN A 570 5.36 19.85 -17.50
N LEU A 571 5.70 19.27 -16.34
CA LEU A 571 7.07 19.15 -15.85
C LEU A 571 7.85 18.09 -16.65
N GLU A 572 7.28 16.91 -16.91
CA GLU A 572 7.83 15.89 -17.82
C GLU A 572 8.20 16.50 -19.18
N LYS A 573 7.28 17.27 -19.77
CA LYS A 573 7.48 18.01 -21.04
C LYS A 573 8.46 19.18 -20.93
N LYS A 574 8.93 19.57 -19.75
CA LYS A 574 10.05 20.51 -19.57
C LYS A 574 11.37 19.75 -19.40
N VAL A 575 11.39 18.71 -18.57
CA VAL A 575 12.55 17.81 -18.36
C VAL A 575 13.03 17.23 -19.69
N ALA A 576 12.16 16.61 -20.48
CA ALA A 576 12.53 16.03 -21.78
C ALA A 576 13.09 17.05 -22.80
N ARG A 577 12.73 18.33 -22.69
CA ARG A 577 13.32 19.41 -23.52
C ARG A 577 14.71 19.82 -23.03
N LEU A 578 14.92 19.88 -21.72
CA LEU A 578 16.23 20.16 -21.12
C LEU A 578 17.20 19.00 -21.36
N GLU A 579 16.75 17.76 -21.24
CA GLU A 579 17.54 16.55 -21.53
C GLU A 579 18.01 16.51 -22.99
N ASN A 580 17.15 16.84 -23.95
CA ASN A 580 17.54 16.89 -25.36
C ASN A 580 18.53 18.03 -25.63
N SER A 581 18.27 19.23 -25.10
CA SER A 581 19.20 20.36 -25.27
C SER A 581 20.56 20.12 -24.60
N LEU A 582 20.60 19.37 -23.49
CA LEU A 582 21.85 18.97 -22.85
C LEU A 582 22.63 17.97 -23.71
N LYS A 583 21.97 16.99 -24.33
CA LYS A 583 22.60 16.06 -25.29
C LYS A 583 23.15 16.78 -26.52
N GLU A 584 22.38 17.70 -27.10
CA GLU A 584 22.83 18.55 -28.22
C GLU A 584 24.12 19.32 -27.84
N LYS A 585 24.18 19.86 -26.61
CA LYS A 585 25.39 20.54 -26.10
C LYS A 585 26.54 19.61 -25.76
N GLU A 586 26.27 18.37 -25.34
CA GLU A 586 27.30 17.35 -25.15
C GLU A 586 27.92 16.91 -26.49
N GLU A 587 27.09 16.71 -27.52
CA GLU A 587 27.54 16.43 -28.90
C GLU A 587 28.33 17.61 -29.50
N GLU A 588 27.89 18.86 -29.32
CA GLU A 588 28.67 20.06 -29.69
C GLU A 588 30.05 20.09 -29.01
N LEU A 589 30.13 19.77 -27.72
CA LEU A 589 31.38 19.75 -26.96
C LEU A 589 32.32 18.63 -27.41
N VAL A 590 31.80 17.44 -27.74
CA VAL A 590 32.58 16.34 -28.32
C VAL A 590 33.16 16.75 -29.67
N ASN A 591 32.33 17.29 -30.58
CA ASN A 591 32.74 17.76 -31.90
C ASN A 591 33.82 18.87 -31.80
N LEU A 592 33.62 19.86 -30.92
CA LEU A 592 34.61 20.92 -30.66
C LEU A 592 35.92 20.34 -30.06
N GLY A 593 35.82 19.29 -29.25
CA GLY A 593 36.96 18.53 -28.74
C GLY A 593 37.74 17.82 -29.85
N GLU A 594 37.06 17.30 -30.87
CA GLU A 594 37.70 16.69 -32.05
C GLU A 594 38.38 17.75 -32.93
N MET A 595 37.72 18.86 -33.19
CA MET A 595 38.31 20.01 -33.91
C MET A 595 39.56 20.54 -33.21
N LYS A 596 39.55 20.64 -31.87
CA LYS A 596 40.74 21.02 -31.09
C LYS A 596 41.87 20.01 -31.19
N LYS A 597 41.58 18.69 -31.12
CA LYS A 597 42.59 17.64 -31.34
C LYS A 597 43.21 17.75 -32.74
N GLU A 598 42.40 18.00 -33.76
CA GLU A 598 42.87 18.11 -35.15
C GLU A 598 43.70 19.38 -35.39
N ALA A 599 43.29 20.53 -34.87
CA ALA A 599 44.09 21.76 -34.91
C ALA A 599 45.46 21.58 -34.22
N ILE A 600 45.52 20.83 -33.12
CA ILE A 600 46.79 20.47 -32.46
C ILE A 600 47.65 19.58 -33.37
N ARG A 601 47.09 18.55 -34.04
CA ARG A 601 47.85 17.72 -35.00
C ARG A 601 48.45 18.55 -36.13
N GLN A 602 47.69 19.50 -36.69
CA GLN A 602 48.13 20.38 -37.76
C GLN A 602 49.25 21.34 -37.31
N LEU A 603 49.15 21.88 -36.09
CA LEU A 603 50.22 22.70 -35.48
C LEU A 603 51.48 21.87 -35.19
N CYS A 604 51.35 20.63 -34.72
CA CYS A 604 52.49 19.71 -34.56
C CYS A 604 53.19 19.45 -35.90
N PHE A 605 52.44 19.07 -36.95
CA PHE A 605 52.99 18.83 -38.29
C PHE A 605 53.73 20.05 -38.86
N LEU A 606 53.15 21.25 -38.71
CA LEU A 606 53.78 22.50 -39.13
C LEU A 606 55.07 22.79 -38.35
N ASN A 607 55.07 22.55 -37.03
CA ASN A 607 56.25 22.73 -36.18
C ASN A 607 57.37 21.74 -36.56
N ASP A 608 57.05 20.46 -36.76
CA ASP A 608 58.02 19.45 -37.18
C ASP A 608 58.60 19.71 -38.58
N TYR A 609 57.80 20.26 -39.51
CA TYR A 609 58.29 20.77 -40.79
C TYR A 609 59.28 21.93 -40.61
N HIS A 610 58.94 22.94 -39.80
CA HIS A 610 59.84 24.05 -39.51
C HIS A 610 61.12 23.60 -38.80
N ARG A 611 61.02 22.64 -37.88
CA ARG A 611 62.16 22.05 -37.16
C ARG A 611 63.10 21.34 -38.12
N SER A 612 62.57 20.46 -38.98
CA SER A 612 63.32 19.76 -40.03
C SER A 612 64.00 20.73 -41.01
N ARG A 613 63.30 21.81 -41.40
CA ARG A 613 63.82 22.89 -42.24
C ARG A 613 64.98 23.65 -41.56
N CYS A 614 64.85 23.95 -40.27
CA CYS A 614 65.89 24.60 -39.47
C CYS A 614 67.12 23.71 -39.27
N ASP A 615 66.93 22.42 -38.97
CA ASP A 615 68.04 21.48 -38.79
C ASP A 615 68.79 21.21 -40.11
N TYR A 616 68.08 21.13 -41.25
CA TYR A 616 68.71 21.11 -42.59
C TYR A 616 69.56 22.36 -42.85
N LEU A 617 69.03 23.56 -42.58
CA LEU A 617 69.78 24.81 -42.75
C LEU A 617 71.00 24.89 -41.82
N LYS A 618 70.88 24.38 -40.60
CA LYS A 618 71.94 24.34 -39.59
C LYS A 618 73.06 23.37 -39.97
N ASP A 619 72.73 22.21 -40.53
CA ASP A 619 73.68 21.27 -41.13
C ASP A 619 74.40 21.88 -42.35
N TYR A 620 73.65 22.52 -43.26
CA TYR A 620 74.21 23.23 -44.42
C TYR A 620 75.18 24.35 -44.02
N ILE A 621 74.85 25.14 -42.99
CA ILE A 621 75.74 26.18 -42.43
C ILE A 621 76.97 25.55 -41.75
N SER A 622 76.83 24.39 -41.11
CA SER A 622 77.95 23.68 -40.48
C SER A 622 78.93 23.10 -41.51
N LYS A 623 78.41 22.57 -42.62
CA LYS A 623 79.19 22.07 -43.76
C LYS A 623 79.91 23.19 -44.53
N THR A 624 79.25 24.33 -44.76
CA THR A 624 79.90 25.48 -45.41
C THR A 624 80.96 26.14 -44.53
N ARG A 625 80.76 26.20 -43.20
CA ARG A 625 81.78 26.68 -42.24
C ARG A 625 82.99 25.77 -42.07
N THR A 626 82.86 24.46 -42.32
CA THR A 626 84.00 23.52 -42.28
C THR A 626 84.86 23.56 -43.54
N ILE A 627 84.33 24.08 -44.66
CA ILE A 627 85.07 24.30 -45.92
C ILE A 627 85.85 25.64 -45.91
N THR A 628 85.58 26.53 -44.94
CA THR A 628 86.13 27.91 -44.90
C THR A 628 87.04 28.21 -43.70
N ARG A 629 87.62 27.17 -43.07
CA ARG A 629 88.77 27.30 -42.17
C ARG A 629 90.04 26.77 -42.84
N PRO A 630 91.14 27.55 -42.88
CA PRO A 630 92.47 27.04 -43.24
C PRO A 630 93.07 26.19 -42.11
#